data_AF-A0A2J4YU29-F1
#
_entry.id   AF-A0A2J4YU29-F1
#
_cell.length_a   1.000
_cell.length_b   1.000
_cell.length_c   1.000
_cell.angle_alpha   90.00
_cell.angle_beta   90.00
_cell.angle_gamma   90.00
#
_symmetry.space_group_name_H-M   'P 1'
#
loop_
_entity.id
_entity.type
_entity.pdbx_description
1 polymer ?
#
loop_
_entity_poly.entity_id
_entity_poly.type
_entity_poly.pdbx_seq_one_letter_code
_entity_poly.pdbx_strand_id
1 'polypeptide(L)'
;YRTDSLNGMLSMIERTSLIALMPLKLALFYKNQRKYDIKFVQPPPELTFKSIQIYASWDKNSKNISIINEVVSRLHTLSSFRR
;
A
#
# COMPACT_ATOMS: atom_id res chain seq x y z
N TYR A 1 13.86 6.84 13.44
CA TYR A 1 13.14 7.89 12.71
C TYR A 1 11.66 7.55 12.68
N ARG A 2 10.76 8.47 13.01
CA ARG A 2 9.30 8.25 13.02
C ARG A 2 8.64 9.38 12.24
N THR A 3 7.74 9.03 11.32
CA THR A 3 6.97 9.98 10.52
C THR A 3 5.62 9.37 10.18
N ASP A 4 4.63 10.22 9.95
CA ASP A 4 3.31 9.91 9.41
C ASP A 4 3.26 9.98 7.87
N SER A 5 4.34 10.45 7.23
CA SER A 5 4.46 10.55 5.78
C SER A 5 5.20 9.36 5.18
N LEU A 6 4.50 8.56 4.36
CA LEU A 6 5.13 7.47 3.60
C LEU A 6 6.22 8.01 2.67
N ASN A 7 5.97 9.12 1.97
CA ASN A 7 6.97 9.73 1.09
C ASN A 7 8.22 10.16 1.87
N GLY A 8 8.03 10.78 3.04
CA GLY A 8 9.13 11.20 3.90
C GLY A 8 9.93 10.00 4.43
N MET A 9 9.25 8.93 4.83
CA MET A 9 9.88 7.69 5.26
C MET A 9 10.74 7.07 4.15
N LEU A 10 10.17 6.93 2.94
CA LEU A 10 10.86 6.34 1.80
C LEU A 10 12.07 7.19 1.36
N SER A 11 11.94 8.51 1.38
CA SER A 11 13.05 9.43 1.09
C SER A 11 14.19 9.30 2.09
N MET A 12 13.88 9.07 3.38
CA MET A 12 14.91 8.81 4.39
C MET A 12 15.58 7.46 4.22
N ILE A 13 14.83 6.41 3.91
CA ILE A 13 15.38 5.07 3.64
C ILE A 13 16.34 5.11 2.45
N GLU A 14 15.97 5.78 1.36
CA GLU A 14 16.81 5.89 0.17
C GLU A 14 18.12 6.65 0.43
N ARG A 15 18.07 7.69 1.26
CA ARG A 15 19.22 8.59 1.51
C ARG A 15 20.11 8.15 2.67
N THR A 16 19.73 7.13 3.41
CA THR A 16 20.42 6.68 4.64
C THR A 16 20.52 5.17 4.68
N SER A 17 21.14 4.61 5.71
CA SER A 17 21.21 3.15 5.92
C SER A 17 20.06 2.61 6.78
N LEU A 18 18.94 3.33 6.84
CA LEU A 18 17.76 2.89 7.59
C LEU A 18 17.00 1.80 6.83
N ILE A 19 16.40 0.89 7.59
CA ILE A 19 15.48 -0.13 7.07
C ILE A 19 14.08 0.12 7.63
N ALA A 20 13.05 -0.28 6.87
CA ALA A 20 11.68 -0.24 7.33
C ALA A 20 10.91 -1.50 6.94
N LEU A 21 9.95 -1.86 7.78
CA LEU A 21 8.97 -2.89 7.49
C LEU A 21 7.73 -2.22 6.90
N MET A 22 7.30 -2.68 5.72
CA MET A 22 6.11 -2.13 5.06
C MET A 22 5.41 -3.17 4.17
N PRO A 23 4.12 -2.99 3.86
CA PRO A 23 3.42 -3.87 2.93
C PRO A 23 4.09 -3.94 1.56
N LEU A 24 4.30 -5.15 1.05
CA LEU A 24 5.02 -5.40 -0.19
C LEU A 24 4.45 -4.62 -1.39
N LYS A 25 3.11 -4.55 -1.52
CA LYS A 25 2.45 -3.81 -2.61
C LYS A 25 2.82 -2.32 -2.60
N LEU A 26 2.94 -1.70 -1.42
CA LEU A 26 3.34 -0.30 -1.31
C LEU A 26 4.81 -0.12 -1.68
N ALA A 27 5.69 -1.00 -1.19
CA ALA A 27 7.11 -0.93 -1.54
C ALA A 27 7.35 -1.11 -3.05
N LEU A 28 6.64 -2.04 -3.70
CA LEU A 28 6.67 -2.22 -5.15
C LEU A 28 6.18 -0.99 -5.91
N PHE A 29 5.15 -0.30 -5.42
CA PHE A 29 4.70 0.96 -5.99
C PHE A 29 5.81 2.02 -5.96
N TYR A 30 6.47 2.21 -4.82
CA TYR A 30 7.53 3.20 -4.69
C TYR A 30 8.76 2.87 -5.55
N LYS A 31 9.14 1.59 -5.60
CA LYS A 31 10.25 1.16 -6.46
C LYS A 31 9.92 1.30 -7.94
N ASN A 32 8.80 0.74 -8.38
CA ASN A 32 8.53 0.56 -9.81
C ASN A 32 7.87 1.78 -10.46
N GLN A 33 6.94 2.42 -9.75
CA GLN A 33 6.18 3.55 -10.31
C GLN A 33 6.80 4.90 -9.94
N ARG A 34 7.27 5.04 -8.69
CA ARG A 34 7.90 6.27 -8.21
C ARG A 34 9.43 6.30 -8.39
N LYS A 35 10.03 5.18 -8.81
CA LYS A 35 11.47 5.06 -9.14
C LYS A 35 12.41 5.37 -7.97
N TYR A 36 12.00 5.09 -6.73
CA TYR A 36 12.89 5.16 -5.57
C TYR A 36 13.94 4.04 -5.64
N ASP A 37 15.20 4.35 -5.35
CA ASP A 37 16.30 3.39 -5.26
C ASP A 37 16.30 2.69 -3.89
N ILE A 38 15.29 1.83 -3.71
CA ILE A 38 15.16 0.98 -2.53
C ILE A 38 15.39 -0.49 -2.87
N LYS A 39 15.97 -1.22 -1.91
CA LYS A 39 16.23 -2.66 -2.00
C LYS A 39 15.32 -3.44 -1.06
N PHE A 40 14.95 -4.64 -1.47
CA PHE A 40 14.16 -5.55 -0.66
C PHE A 40 15.09 -6.50 0.08
N VAL A 41 14.78 -6.74 1.36
CA VAL A 41 15.46 -7.70 2.20
C VAL A 41 14.43 -8.71 2.68
N GLN A 42 14.75 -10.00 2.57
CA GLN A 42 13.93 -11.06 3.14
C GLN A 42 13.92 -10.90 4.66
N PRO A 43 12.76 -10.86 5.32
CA PRO A 43 12.71 -10.83 6.76
C PRO A 43 13.34 -12.09 7.35
N PRO A 44 13.95 -11.99 8.56
CA PRO A 44 14.39 -13.15 9.31
C PRO A 44 13.25 -14.16 9.51
N PRO A 45 13.53 -15.48 9.52
CA PRO A 45 12.51 -16.53 9.63
C PRO A 45 11.71 -16.46 10.94
N GLU A 46 12.24 -15.81 11.98
CA GLU A 46 11.57 -15.56 13.25
C GLU A 46 10.43 -14.54 13.14
N LEU A 47 10.45 -13.69 12.11
CA LEU A 47 9.42 -12.68 11.87
C LEU A 47 8.29 -13.25 11.02
N THR A 48 7.16 -13.52 11.68
CA THR A 48 5.92 -13.87 10.98
C THR A 48 5.04 -12.63 10.83
N PHE A 49 4.62 -12.34 9.61
CA PHE A 49 3.72 -11.22 9.31
C PHE A 49 2.33 -11.74 8.95
N LYS A 50 1.32 -11.17 9.61
CA LYS A 50 -0.08 -11.39 9.20
C LYS A 50 -0.41 -10.48 8.02
N SER A 51 -1.18 -11.00 7.08
CA SER A 51 -1.72 -10.19 5.99
C SER A 51 -2.63 -9.10 6.56
N ILE A 52 -2.46 -7.88 6.07
CA ILE A 52 -3.29 -6.74 6.45
C ILE A 52 -4.47 -6.68 5.49
N GLN A 53 -5.68 -6.81 6.03
CA GLN A 53 -6.90 -6.60 5.25
C GLN A 53 -7.16 -5.10 5.09
N ILE A 54 -7.39 -4.67 3.85
CA ILE A 54 -7.69 -3.28 3.50
C ILE A 54 -9.14 -3.25 3.03
N TYR A 55 -9.94 -2.37 3.62
CA TYR A 55 -11.36 -2.24 3.31
C TYR A 55 -11.66 -0.86 2.73
N ALA A 56 -12.63 -0.82 1.81
CA ALA A 56 -13.31 0.40 1.43
C ALA A 56 -14.59 0.51 2.27
N SER A 57 -14.88 1.69 2.80
CA SER A 57 -16.08 1.96 3.59
C SER A 57 -16.80 3.20 3.06
N TRP A 58 -18.13 3.19 3.17
CA TRP A 58 -18.98 4.31 2.75
C TRP A 58 -20.24 4.37 3.60
N ASP A 59 -20.82 5.56 3.69
CA ASP A 59 -22.11 5.76 4.35
C ASP A 59 -23.25 5.20 3.48
N LYS A 60 -24.03 4.28 4.04
CA LYS A 60 -25.21 3.70 3.41
C LYS A 60 -26.28 4.75 3.07
N ASN A 61 -26.32 5.86 3.80
CA ASN A 61 -27.29 6.94 3.62
C ASN A 61 -26.77 8.06 2.70
N SER A 62 -25.60 7.88 2.08
CA SER A 62 -25.04 8.85 1.16
C SER A 62 -25.99 9.11 -0.01
N LYS A 63 -26.21 10.40 -0.34
CA LYS A 63 -26.95 10.80 -1.55
C LYS A 63 -26.32 10.26 -2.83
N ASN A 64 -25.04 9.89 -2.78
CA ASN A 64 -24.26 9.39 -3.91
C ASN A 64 -24.09 7.85 -3.89
N ILE A 65 -24.89 7.11 -3.11
CA ILE A 65 -24.73 5.66 -2.94
C ILE A 65 -24.72 4.87 -4.27
N SER A 66 -25.52 5.30 -5.26
CA SER A 66 -25.53 4.70 -6.59
C SER A 66 -24.15 4.81 -7.27
N ILE A 67 -23.56 6.00 -7.26
CA ILE A 67 -22.24 6.28 -7.84
C ILE A 67 -21.15 5.52 -7.09
N ILE A 68 -21.23 5.47 -5.75
CA ILE A 68 -20.28 4.73 -4.92
C ILE A 68 -20.30 3.25 -5.29
N ASN A 69 -21.49 2.64 -5.38
CA ASN A 69 -21.64 1.23 -5.74
C ASN A 69 -21.09 0.94 -7.15
N GLU A 70 -21.31 1.86 -8.11
CA GLU A 70 -20.75 1.73 -9.45
C GLU A 70 -19.22 1.76 -9.43
N VAL A 71 -18.61 2.72 -8.73
CA VAL A 71 -17.14 2.83 -8.61
C VAL A 71 -16.56 1.59 -7.94
N VAL A 72 -17.19 1.12 -6.85
CA VAL A 72 -16.77 -0.08 -6.13
C VAL A 72 -16.85 -1.31 -7.04
N SER A 73 -17.93 -1.47 -7.80
CA SER A 73 -18.08 -2.55 -8.79
C SER A 73 -16.94 -2.52 -9.81
N ARG A 74 -16.64 -1.35 -10.39
CA ARG A 74 -15.54 -1.18 -11.34
C ARG A 74 -14.18 -1.52 -10.72
N LEU A 75 -13.91 -1.11 -9.49
CA LEU A 75 -12.68 -1.42 -8.78
C LEU A 75 -12.54 -2.93 -8.53
N HIS A 76 -13.64 -3.61 -8.16
CA HIS A 76 -13.66 -5.06 -8.01
C HIS A 76 -13.31 -5.76 -9.33
N THR A 77 -13.94 -5.36 -10.44
CA THR A 77 -13.65 -5.90 -11.77
C THR A 77 -12.19 -5.66 -12.16
N LEU A 78 -11.63 -4.47 -11.95
CA LEU A 78 -10.21 -4.20 -12.24
C LEU A 78 -9.26 -5.05 -11.39
N SER A 79 -9.65 -5.33 -10.14
CA SER A 79 -8.85 -6.16 -9.23
C SER A 79 -8.84 -7.63 -9.63
N SER A 80 -9.94 -8.17 -10.19
CA SER A 80 -10.01 -9.58 -10.58
C SER A 80 -9.16 -9.91 -11.80
N PHE A 81 -8.94 -8.95 -12.70
CA PHE A 81 -8.09 -9.11 -13.88
C PHE A 81 -6.58 -9.11 -13.59
N ARG A 82 -6.14 -8.69 -12.39
CA ARG A 82 -4.72 -8.56 -12.02
C ARG A 82 -4.20 -9.73 -11.17
N ARG A 83 -4.77 -10.93 -11.34
CA ARG A 83 -4.30 -12.16 -10.68
C ARG A 83 -2.96 -12.62 -11.23
#